data_AF-A0A2V5R8K5-F1
#
_entry.id   AF-A0A2V5R8K5-F1
#
_cell.length_a   1.000
_cell.length_b   1.000
_cell.length_c   1.000
_cell.angle_alpha   90.00
_cell.angle_beta   90.00
_cell.angle_gamma   90.00
#
_symmetry.space_group_name_H-M   'P 1'
#
loop_
_entity.id
_entity.type
_entity.pdbx_description
1 polymer ?
#
loop_
_entity_poly.entity_id
_entity_poly.type
_entity_poly.pdbx_seq_one_letter_code
_entity_poly.pdbx_strand_id
1 'polypeptide(L)' 'GRFRLSFDTQGNVTNIQLIQSTGNRLFDESAINTLRQWKCAPGQGGAVTVPVTFRVR' A
#
# COMPACT_ATOMS: atom_id res chain seq x y z
N GLY A 1 -3.59 -9.80 -0.81
CA GLY A 1 -2.74 -9.30 0.28
C GLY A 1 -3.39 -8.11 0.94
N ARG A 2 -2.97 -7.77 2.16
CA ARG A 2 -3.39 -6.57 2.90
C ARG A 2 -2.15 -5.76 3.24
N PHE A 3 -2.17 -4.48 2.87
CA PHE A 3 -1.03 -3.57 3.00
C PHE A 3 -1.45 -2.36 3.82
N ARG A 4 -0.70 -2.05 4.89
CA ARG A 4 -0.93 -0.83 5.67
C ARG A 4 0.01 0.26 5.18
N LEU A 5 -0.55 1.32 4.62
CA LEU A 5 0.18 2.52 4.19
C LEU A 5 0.13 3.53 5.32
N SER A 6 1.23 4.24 5.54
CA SER A 6 1.29 5.45 6.36
C SER A 6 1.63 6.63 5.48
N PHE A 7 1.04 7.78 5.77
CA PHE A 7 1.21 9.02 5.01
C PHE A 7 1.72 10.15 5.90
N ASP A 8 2.55 11.03 5.34
CA ASP A 8 2.90 12.31 5.96
C ASP A 8 1.77 13.34 5.80
N THR A 9 1.96 14.54 6.36
CA THR A 9 0.99 15.65 6.26
C THR A 9 0.85 16.22 4.86
N GLN A 10 1.81 15.96 3.96
CA GLN A 10 1.76 16.33 2.55
C GLN A 10 1.05 15.27 1.70
N GLY A 11 0.65 14.16 2.31
CA GLY A 11 -0.05 13.05 1.68
C GLY A 11 0.85 12.08 0.92
N ASN A 12 2.16 12.10 1.14
CA ASN A 12 3.08 11.12 0.55
C ASN A 12 3.15 9.85 1.40
N VAL A 13 3.26 8.69 0.76
CA VAL A 13 3.48 7.41 1.47
C VAL A 13 4.87 7.41 2.10
N THR A 14 4.93 7.20 3.42
CA THR A 14 6.17 7.14 4.19
C THR A 14 6.53 5.72 4.63
N ASN A 15 5.53 4.84 4.75
CA ASN A 15 5.76 3.46 5.14
C ASN A 15 4.71 2.53 4.53
N ILE A 16 5.11 1.30 4.22
CA ILE A 16 4.23 0.22 3.77
C ILE A 16 4.55 -1.03 4.57
N GLN A 17 3.55 -1.55 5.27
CA GLN A 17 3.64 -2.82 6.00
C GLN A 17 2.81 -3.88 5.28
N LEU A 18 3.42 -5.03 4.99
CA LEU A 18 2.71 -6.20 4.52
C LEU A 18 2.05 -6.89 5.71
N ILE A 19 0.75 -6.68 5.88
CA ILE A 19 -0.04 -7.31 6.96
C ILE A 19 -0.39 -8.75 6.61
N GLN A 20 -0.69 -9.00 5.33
CA GLN A 20 -1.00 -10.32 4.82
C GLN A 20 -0.51 -10.44 3.38
N SER A 21 0.33 -11.45 3.09
CA SER A 21 0.80 -11.76 1.73
C SER A 21 -0.36 -12.02 0.77
N THR A 22 -0.15 -11.76 -0.52
CA THR A 22 -1.01 -12.23 -1.62
C THR A 22 -0.86 -13.72 -1.88
N GLY A 23 0.08 -14.40 -1.21
CA GLY A 23 0.45 -15.80 -1.46
C GLY A 23 1.52 -15.96 -2.54
N ASN A 24 1.99 -14.87 -3.14
CA ASN A 24 3.06 -14.88 -4.13
C ASN A 24 3.98 -13.66 -3.94
N ARG A 25 5.28 -13.91 -3.79
CA ARG A 25 6.27 -12.86 -3.52
C ARG A 25 6.35 -11.80 -4.63
N LEU A 26 6.25 -12.20 -5.90
CA LEU A 26 6.32 -11.26 -7.03
C LEU A 26 5.12 -10.30 -7.02
N PHE A 27 3.94 -10.80 -6.66
CA PHE A 27 2.73 -9.99 -6.52
C PHE A 27 2.80 -9.06 -5.31
N ASP A 28 3.41 -9.50 -4.20
CA ASP A 28 3.65 -8.63 -3.05
C ASP A 28 4.61 -7.49 -3.40
N GLU A 29 5.72 -7.78 -4.06
CA GLU A 29 6.70 -6.76 -4.49
C GLU A 29 6.09 -5.79 -5.51
N SER A 30 5.34 -6.30 -6.49
CA SER A 30 4.61 -5.47 -7.45
C SER A 30 3.61 -4.55 -6.75
N ALA A 31 2.80 -5.08 -5.83
CA ALA A 31 1.84 -4.29 -5.06
C ALA A 31 2.53 -3.22 -4.22
N ILE A 32 3.63 -3.55 -3.53
CA ILE A 32 4.41 -2.57 -2.74
C ILE A 32 4.94 -1.46 -3.65
N ASN A 33 5.52 -1.80 -4.80
CA ASN A 33 6.08 -0.82 -5.73
C ASN A 33 5.01 0.13 -6.28
N THR A 34 3.80 -0.37 -6.56
CA THR A 34 2.67 0.48 -6.97
C THR A 34 2.17 1.35 -5.81
N LEU A 35 1.99 0.78 -4.63
CA LEU A 35 1.48 1.49 -3.45
C LEU A 35 2.43 2.59 -2.95
N ARG A 36 3.75 2.46 -3.18
CA ARG A 36 4.73 3.52 -2.89
C ARG A 36 4.49 4.82 -3.67
N GLN A 37 3.82 4.73 -4.81
CA GLN A 37 3.57 5.88 -5.70
C GLN A 37 2.25 6.59 -5.37
N TRP A 38 1.44 6.02 -4.47
CA TRP A 38 0.16 6.61 -4.10
C TRP A 38 0.36 7.89 -3.29
N LYS A 39 -0.64 8.77 -3.37
CA LYS A 39 -0.77 9.95 -2.51
C LYS A 39 -2.19 10.04 -1.96
N CYS A 40 -2.33 10.56 -0.75
CA CYS A 40 -3.63 10.97 -0.21
C CYS A 40 -3.78 12.48 -0.28
N ALA A 41 -4.99 12.98 -0.01
CA ALA A 41 -5.21 14.41 0.15
C ALA A 41 -4.30 14.92 1.29
N PRO A 42 -3.61 16.06 1.12
CA PRO A 42 -2.84 16.69 2.19
C PRO A 42 -3.74 16.99 3.39
N GLY A 43 -3.20 16.88 4.60
CA GLY A 43 -3.98 17.05 5.82
C GLY A 43 -3.29 16.47 7.04
N GLN A 44 -4.07 15.99 8.01
CA GLN A 44 -3.50 15.21 9.09
C GLN A 44 -3.00 13.88 8.49
N GLY A 45 -1.68 13.64 8.59
CA GLY A 45 -1.09 12.37 8.22
C GLY A 45 -1.84 11.21 8.88
N GLY A 46 -1.79 10.03 8.27
CA GLY A 46 -2.64 8.93 8.70
C GLY A 46 -2.17 7.59 8.17
N ALA A 47 -2.93 6.54 8.50
CA ALA A 47 -2.66 5.21 8.00
C ALA A 47 -3.95 4.54 7.50
N VAL A 48 -3.84 3.78 6.41
CA VAL A 48 -4.94 3.03 5.81
C VAL A 48 -4.50 1.61 5.49
N THR A 49 -5.41 0.64 5.62
CA THR A 49 -5.17 -0.73 5.17
C THR A 49 -5.89 -0.99 3.87
N VAL A 50 -5.14 -1.33 2.82
CA VAL A 50 -5.64 -1.57 1.47
C VAL A 50 -5.58 -3.08 1.15
N PRO A 51 -6.71 -3.70 0.77
CA PRO A 51 -6.70 -5.05 0.21
C PRO A 51 -6.33 -5.01 -1.28
N VAL A 52 -5.40 -5.86 -1.70
CA VAL A 52 -5.00 -6.03 -3.12
C VAL A 52 -5.25 -7.48 -3.55
N THR A 53 -5.93 -7.65 -4.67
CA THR A 53 -6.25 -8.97 -5.26
C THR A 53 -5.77 -9.00 -6.71
N PHE A 54 -4.98 -10.02 -7.06
CA PHE A 54 -4.60 -10.30 -8.45
C PHE A 54 -5.59 -11.30 -9.04
N ARG A 55 -6.03 -11.05 -10.28
CA ARG A 55 -6.96 -11.93 -11.01
C ARG A 55 -6.44 -12.10 -12.43
N VAL A 56 -6.41 -13.34 -12.90
CA VAL A 56 -6.28 -13.67 -14.32
C VAL A 56 -7.65 -13.53 -14.98
N ARG A 57 -7.66 -13.08 -16.23
CA ARG A 57 -8.89 -12.99 -17.04
C ARG A 57 -9.26 -14.35 -17.61
#